data_AF-A0A847S098-F1
#
_entry.id   AF-A0A847S098-F1
#
_cell.length_a   1.000
_cell.length_b   1.000
_cell.length_c   1.000
_cell.angle_alpha   90.00
_cell.angle_beta   90.00
_cell.angle_gamma   90.00
#
_symmetry.space_group_name_H-M   'P 1'
#
loop_
_entity.id
_entity.type
_entity.pdbx_description
1 polymer ?
#
loop_
_entity_poly.entity_id
_entity_poly.type
_entity_poly.pdbx_seq_one_letter_code
_entity_poly.pdbx_strand_id
1 'polypeptide(L)'
;MKKWFPKTGMVFCAIAGMLLFAHCKKDKQDNPKDPSFKEFLIGKKWQLSAYTANPGMDDGEGHVITDIYAVFPACMKDDFTEYFADGTGAEDEGATKCAAGNPQRRTFNWNLKADGTLEGRGDDDFTGTYRAEKISNTSYKVTGTGHFKDDPAQRTIVLTFKAI
;
A
#
# COMPACT_ATOMS: atom_id res chain seq x y z
N MET A 1 -72.38 4.82 -46.14
CA MET A 1 -71.85 3.47 -46.51
C MET A 1 -70.41 3.63 -47.00
N LYS A 2 -69.52 2.70 -46.63
CA LYS A 2 -68.09 2.56 -47.03
C LYS A 2 -67.14 3.66 -46.53
N LYS A 3 -65.85 3.44 -46.25
CA LYS A 3 -65.01 2.34 -45.72
C LYS A 3 -63.60 2.98 -45.70
N TRP A 4 -62.87 2.84 -44.59
CA TRP A 4 -61.43 2.53 -44.53
C TRP A 4 -60.33 3.55 -44.99
N PHE A 5 -59.45 3.88 -44.02
CA PHE A 5 -58.09 4.49 -43.92
C PHE A 5 -57.13 4.41 -45.14
N PRO A 6 -55.97 5.16 -45.24
CA PRO A 6 -55.06 5.45 -44.11
C PRO A 6 -54.03 6.64 -44.21
N LYS A 7 -53.15 6.67 -43.18
CA LYS A 7 -51.69 6.97 -43.18
C LYS A 7 -51.20 8.39 -42.87
N THR A 8 -50.43 8.44 -41.76
CA THR A 8 -49.23 9.27 -41.46
C THR A 8 -49.44 10.78 -41.29
N GLY A 9 -48.90 11.46 -40.27
CA GLY A 9 -47.74 11.15 -39.45
C GLY A 9 -47.88 11.67 -38.02
N MET A 10 -47.31 10.87 -37.12
CA MET A 10 -47.15 11.11 -35.69
C MET A 10 -45.87 11.95 -35.52
N VAL A 11 -46.00 13.22 -35.12
CA VAL A 11 -44.88 14.00 -34.60
C VAL A 11 -45.05 14.03 -33.08
N PHE A 12 -44.27 13.21 -32.39
CA PHE A 12 -44.23 13.13 -30.94
C PHE A 12 -43.22 14.15 -30.41
N CYS A 13 -43.69 15.09 -29.57
CA CYS A 13 -42.85 15.89 -28.69
C CYS A 13 -42.01 14.95 -27.80
N ALA A 14 -40.68 15.09 -27.82
CA ALA A 14 -39.81 14.44 -26.85
C ALA A 14 -38.94 15.49 -26.15
N ILE A 15 -39.12 15.51 -24.83
CA ILE A 15 -38.68 16.45 -23.82
C ILE A 15 -37.27 16.06 -23.32
N ALA A 16 -36.47 17.09 -23.02
CA ALA A 16 -35.36 17.15 -22.05
C ALA A 16 -34.40 15.94 -21.96
N GLY A 17 -33.27 16.05 -22.66
CA GLY A 17 -32.06 15.30 -22.30
C GLY A 17 -31.44 15.90 -21.03
N MET A 18 -31.62 15.21 -19.91
CA MET A 18 -30.90 15.48 -18.66
C MET A 18 -29.39 15.34 -18.91
N LEU A 19 -28.67 16.43 -18.67
CA LEU A 19 -27.22 16.41 -18.47
C LEU A 19 -26.94 15.59 -17.21
N LEU A 20 -26.61 14.32 -17.39
CA LEU A 20 -25.98 13.52 -16.35
C LEU A 20 -24.59 14.10 -16.12
N PHE A 21 -24.49 15.07 -15.21
CA PHE A 21 -23.22 15.39 -14.58
C PHE A 21 -22.77 14.12 -13.89
N ALA A 22 -21.82 13.42 -14.53
CA ALA A 22 -20.99 12.43 -13.88
C ALA A 22 -20.45 13.09 -12.61
N HIS A 23 -21.00 12.70 -11.47
CA HIS A 23 -20.46 13.04 -10.18
C HIS A 23 -19.19 12.22 -10.03
N CYS A 24 -18.12 12.65 -10.70
CA CYS A 24 -16.75 12.39 -10.27
C CYS A 24 -16.71 12.89 -8.82
N LYS A 25 -16.95 11.98 -7.88
CA LYS A 25 -16.40 12.10 -6.55
C LYS A 25 -14.93 12.34 -6.81
N LYS A 26 -14.47 13.57 -6.61
CA LYS A 26 -13.05 13.85 -6.51
C LYS A 26 -12.58 12.86 -5.45
N ASP A 27 -11.79 11.88 -5.86
CA ASP A 27 -11.12 10.98 -4.94
C ASP A 27 -10.45 11.91 -3.94
N LYS A 28 -11.00 11.93 -2.72
CA LYS A 28 -10.29 12.53 -1.60
C LYS A 28 -9.01 11.73 -1.60
N GLN A 29 -7.90 12.35 -1.98
CA GLN A 29 -6.60 11.80 -1.69
C GLN A 29 -6.66 11.43 -0.22
N ASP A 30 -6.61 10.12 0.05
CA ASP A 30 -6.53 9.56 1.39
C ASP A 30 -5.29 10.20 2.02
N ASN A 31 -5.51 11.31 2.71
CA ASN A 31 -4.45 12.11 3.28
C ASN A 31 -3.88 11.26 4.42
N PRO A 32 -2.55 11.16 4.62
CA PRO A 32 -1.94 10.39 5.70
C PRO A 32 -2.34 10.81 7.13
N LYS A 33 -3.23 11.81 7.25
CA LYS A 33 -3.73 12.43 8.47
C LYS A 33 -5.14 11.99 8.84
N ASP A 34 -5.73 11.01 8.14
CA ASP A 34 -7.01 10.43 8.55
C ASP A 34 -6.80 9.58 9.81
N PRO A 35 -7.43 9.90 10.96
CA PRO A 35 -7.41 9.03 12.14
C PRO A 35 -7.84 7.59 11.82
N SER A 36 -8.64 7.39 10.76
CA SER A 36 -9.04 6.07 10.28
C SER A 36 -7.89 5.24 9.70
N PHE A 37 -6.71 5.81 9.43
CA PHE A 37 -5.62 5.05 8.84
C PHE A 37 -5.03 4.04 9.83
N LYS A 38 -4.95 4.38 11.12
CA LYS A 38 -4.50 3.42 12.14
C LYS A 38 -5.46 2.24 12.24
N GLU A 39 -6.77 2.52 12.27
CA GLU A 39 -7.82 1.50 12.26
C GLU A 39 -7.80 0.66 10.97
N PHE A 40 -7.48 1.27 9.85
CA PHE A 40 -7.36 0.60 8.56
C PHE A 40 -6.26 -0.47 8.52
N LEU A 41 -5.16 -0.26 9.25
CA LEU A 41 -4.04 -1.20 9.35
C LEU A 41 -4.35 -2.41 10.24
N ILE A 42 -5.12 -2.20 11.31
CA ILE A 42 -5.34 -3.19 12.36
C ILE A 42 -6.15 -4.39 11.84
N GLY A 43 -5.75 -5.59 12.25
CA GLY A 43 -6.48 -6.83 11.98
C GLY A 43 -6.40 -7.35 10.53
N LYS A 44 -5.50 -6.78 9.72
CA LYS A 44 -5.22 -7.24 8.36
C LYS A 44 -3.82 -7.81 8.24
N LYS A 45 -3.65 -8.70 7.26
CA LYS A 45 -2.34 -9.20 6.82
C LYS A 45 -1.84 -8.34 5.68
N TRP A 46 -0.63 -7.85 5.81
CA TRP A 46 -0.01 -6.91 4.88
C TRP A 46 1.25 -7.51 4.28
N GLN A 47 1.19 -7.85 2.99
CA GLN A 47 2.31 -8.41 2.26
C GLN A 47 3.04 -7.32 1.46
N LEU A 48 4.37 -7.36 1.45
CA LEU A 48 5.18 -6.47 0.67
C LEU A 48 4.99 -6.76 -0.83
N SER A 49 4.76 -5.71 -1.61
CA SER A 49 4.50 -5.81 -3.06
C SER A 49 5.45 -4.96 -3.90
N ALA A 50 6.18 -4.03 -3.28
CA ALA A 50 7.27 -3.29 -3.90
C ALA A 50 8.20 -2.72 -2.80
N TYR A 51 9.48 -2.62 -3.10
CA TYR A 51 10.48 -2.00 -2.24
C TYR A 51 11.55 -1.35 -3.13
N THR A 52 11.67 -0.03 -3.04
CA THR A 52 12.70 0.74 -3.76
C THR A 52 13.60 1.53 -2.82
N ALA A 53 14.83 1.82 -3.26
CA ALA A 53 15.79 2.70 -2.58
C ALA A 53 16.31 3.81 -3.53
N ASN A 54 16.47 5.03 -3.01
CA ASN A 54 17.08 6.15 -3.70
C ASN A 54 17.99 6.98 -2.77
N PRO A 55 19.28 7.20 -3.09
CA PRO A 55 20.04 6.51 -4.14
C PRO A 55 19.99 4.98 -3.99
N GLY A 56 20.29 4.27 -5.09
CA GLY A 56 20.33 2.80 -5.07
C GLY A 56 21.39 2.23 -4.12
N MET A 57 21.34 0.92 -3.91
CA MET A 57 22.26 0.18 -3.05
C MET A 57 23.18 -0.69 -3.88
N ASP A 58 24.39 -0.96 -3.40
CA ASP A 58 25.26 -1.97 -4.00
C ASP A 58 24.72 -3.37 -3.65
N ASP A 59 24.61 -4.26 -4.64
CA ASP A 59 24.17 -5.65 -4.43
C ASP A 59 25.28 -6.58 -3.91
N GLY A 60 26.49 -6.05 -3.69
CA GLY A 60 27.68 -6.79 -3.30
C GLY A 60 28.47 -7.36 -4.48
N GLU A 61 27.94 -7.25 -5.70
CA GLU A 61 28.60 -7.60 -6.96
C GLU A 61 29.03 -6.36 -7.76
N GLY A 62 28.83 -5.16 -7.19
CA GLY A 62 29.18 -3.88 -7.81
C GLY A 62 28.06 -3.31 -8.70
N HIS A 63 26.85 -3.88 -8.67
CA HIS A 63 25.70 -3.27 -9.34
C HIS A 63 24.91 -2.41 -8.37
N VAL A 64 24.44 -1.26 -8.87
CA VAL A 64 23.54 -0.40 -8.11
C VAL A 64 22.09 -0.78 -8.39
N ILE A 65 21.41 -1.30 -7.36
CA ILE A 65 20.00 -1.70 -7.42
C ILE A 65 19.10 -0.63 -6.78
N THR A 66 18.02 -0.28 -7.48
CA THR A 66 16.99 0.65 -6.98
C THR A 66 15.67 -0.05 -6.71
N ASP A 67 15.36 -1.14 -7.41
CA ASP A 67 14.25 -2.05 -7.12
C ASP A 67 14.76 -3.25 -6.32
N ILE A 68 14.58 -3.17 -5.01
CA ILE A 68 15.07 -4.16 -4.04
C ILE A 68 14.14 -5.37 -4.01
N TYR A 69 12.84 -5.15 -4.22
CA TYR A 69 11.86 -6.24 -4.25
C TYR A 69 12.10 -7.19 -5.42
N ALA A 70 12.58 -6.68 -6.56
CA ALA A 70 12.92 -7.52 -7.71
C ALA A 70 13.90 -8.65 -7.36
N VAL A 71 14.89 -8.36 -6.52
CA VAL A 71 15.96 -9.31 -6.15
C VAL A 71 15.64 -10.17 -4.92
N PHE A 72 14.52 -9.93 -4.23
CA PHE A 72 14.12 -10.75 -3.09
C PHE A 72 13.83 -12.20 -3.52
N PRO A 73 14.29 -13.20 -2.74
CA PRO A 73 13.92 -14.59 -2.96
C PRO A 73 12.42 -14.79 -2.72
N ALA A 74 11.85 -15.84 -3.30
CA ALA A 74 10.41 -16.12 -3.22
C ALA A 74 9.90 -16.20 -1.78
N CYS A 75 10.71 -16.74 -0.86
CA CYS A 75 10.40 -16.90 0.56
C CYS A 75 10.32 -15.57 1.34
N MET A 76 10.86 -14.46 0.83
CA MET A 76 10.66 -13.13 1.45
C MET A 76 9.44 -12.43 0.86
N LYS A 77 8.96 -12.91 -0.29
CA LYS A 77 7.84 -12.30 -1.02
C LYS A 77 6.49 -12.80 -0.50
N ASP A 78 6.46 -13.93 0.21
CA ASP A 78 5.26 -14.43 0.88
C ASP A 78 5.13 -13.99 2.35
N ASP A 79 6.16 -13.36 2.93
CA ASP A 79 6.11 -12.73 4.25
C ASP A 79 4.96 -11.72 4.38
N PHE A 80 4.37 -11.65 5.57
CA PHE A 80 3.35 -10.66 5.87
C PHE A 80 3.47 -10.09 7.28
N THR A 81 2.95 -8.87 7.43
CA THR A 81 2.87 -8.16 8.71
C THR A 81 1.43 -7.99 9.17
N GLU A 82 1.17 -8.16 10.45
CA GLU A 82 -0.09 -7.87 11.11
C GLU A 82 0.10 -6.80 12.18
N TYR A 83 -0.89 -5.92 12.32
CA TYR A 83 -0.93 -4.89 13.35
C TYR A 83 -2.14 -5.13 14.27
N PHE A 84 -1.93 -5.07 15.58
CA PHE A 84 -2.96 -5.27 16.59
C PHE A 84 -3.30 -3.97 17.32
N ALA A 85 -4.54 -3.89 17.80
CA ALA A 85 -5.08 -2.68 18.45
C ALA A 85 -4.39 -2.34 19.78
N ASP A 86 -3.75 -3.32 20.42
CA ASP A 86 -3.01 -3.16 21.67
C ASP A 86 -1.62 -2.52 21.50
N GLY A 87 -1.25 -2.17 20.26
CA GLY A 87 0.07 -1.60 19.95
C GLY A 87 1.15 -2.65 19.71
N THR A 88 0.80 -3.93 19.64
CA THR A 88 1.69 -5.00 19.18
C THR A 88 1.45 -5.32 17.71
N GLY A 89 2.44 -5.91 17.07
CA GLY A 89 2.38 -6.41 15.70
C GLY A 89 3.15 -7.71 15.57
N ALA A 90 2.99 -8.37 14.44
CA ALA A 90 3.74 -9.58 14.12
C ALA A 90 4.16 -9.62 12.66
N GLU A 91 5.37 -10.12 12.41
CA GLU A 91 5.86 -10.51 11.10
C GLU A 91 5.88 -12.03 11.04
N ASP A 92 5.44 -12.59 9.92
CA ASP A 92 5.30 -14.03 9.71
C ASP A 92 5.96 -14.39 8.36
N GLU A 93 6.81 -15.42 8.35
CA GLU A 93 7.60 -15.87 7.18
C GLU A 93 6.73 -16.59 6.10
N GLY A 94 5.43 -16.30 6.07
CA GLY A 94 4.51 -16.85 5.08
C GLY A 94 4.41 -18.38 5.10
N ALA A 95 4.21 -18.97 3.93
CA ALA A 95 4.17 -20.42 3.78
C ALA A 95 5.59 -21.01 3.64
N THR A 96 6.56 -20.19 3.23
CA THR A 96 7.88 -20.61 2.82
C THR A 96 8.95 -19.86 3.60
N LYS A 97 9.55 -20.51 4.60
CA LYS A 97 10.64 -19.90 5.36
C LYS A 97 11.91 -19.76 4.51
N CYS A 98 12.57 -18.61 4.59
CA CYS A 98 13.88 -18.42 3.98
C CYS A 98 15.00 -19.16 4.71
N ALA A 99 14.91 -19.25 6.05
CA ALA A 99 15.89 -19.95 6.87
C ALA A 99 15.17 -20.84 7.89
N ALA A 100 15.45 -22.15 7.85
CA ALA A 100 14.77 -23.12 8.70
C ALA A 100 14.92 -22.82 10.21
N GLY A 101 16.05 -22.24 10.62
CA GLY A 101 16.34 -21.91 12.01
C GLY A 101 15.66 -20.63 12.54
N ASN A 102 15.12 -19.77 11.68
CA ASN A 102 14.42 -18.56 12.11
C ASN A 102 13.08 -18.93 12.78
N PRO A 103 12.55 -18.14 13.71
CA PRO A 103 11.16 -18.31 14.13
C PRO A 103 10.22 -17.99 12.96
N GLN A 104 9.14 -18.79 12.81
CA GLN A 104 8.10 -18.52 11.80
C GLN A 104 7.50 -17.12 11.98
N ARG A 105 7.37 -16.68 13.23
CA ARG A 105 6.68 -15.46 13.61
C ARG A 105 7.48 -14.68 14.64
N ARG A 106 7.63 -13.37 14.42
CA ARG A 106 8.30 -12.42 15.33
C ARG A 106 7.33 -11.32 15.72
N THR A 107 7.33 -10.94 16.99
CA THR A 107 6.47 -9.86 17.50
C THR A 107 7.24 -8.57 17.67
N PHE A 108 6.59 -7.44 17.42
CA PHE A 108 7.15 -6.11 17.61
C PHE A 108 6.10 -5.18 18.24
N ASN A 109 6.55 -4.07 18.83
CA ASN A 109 5.66 -2.99 19.25
C ASN A 109 5.58 -1.95 18.14
N TRP A 110 4.44 -1.30 17.95
CA TRP A 110 4.28 -0.26 16.94
C TRP A 110 3.37 0.87 17.38
N ASN A 111 3.52 2.01 16.72
CA ASN A 111 2.56 3.10 16.82
C ASN A 111 2.51 3.90 15.52
N LEU A 112 1.32 4.37 15.14
CA LEU A 112 1.14 5.32 14.06
C LEU A 112 0.65 6.64 14.66
N LYS A 113 1.47 7.67 14.53
CA LYS A 113 1.13 9.03 14.98
C LYS A 113 0.20 9.72 13.98
N ALA A 114 -0.52 10.73 14.45
CA ALA A 114 -1.46 11.51 13.64
C ALA A 114 -0.78 12.27 12.47
N ASP A 115 0.53 12.49 12.56
CA ASP A 115 1.31 13.09 11.49
C ASP A 115 1.80 12.06 10.44
N GLY A 116 1.42 10.78 10.58
CA GLY A 116 1.83 9.68 9.70
C GLY A 116 3.15 9.01 10.10
N THR A 117 3.83 9.47 11.16
CA THR A 117 5.05 8.81 11.64
C THR A 117 4.73 7.40 12.15
N LEU A 118 5.42 6.40 11.61
CA LEU A 118 5.32 5.01 12.02
C LEU A 118 6.52 4.66 12.90
N GLU A 119 6.26 4.19 14.10
CA GLU A 119 7.26 3.79 15.09
C GLU A 119 7.24 2.29 15.30
N GLY A 120 8.40 1.71 15.64
CA GLY A 120 8.52 0.30 16.03
C GLY A 120 8.42 -0.71 14.88
N ARG A 121 8.19 -0.22 13.66
CA ARG A 121 8.48 -0.93 12.41
C ARG A 121 9.79 -0.38 11.86
N GLY A 122 10.88 -1.11 12.05
CA GLY A 122 12.19 -0.77 11.50
C GLY A 122 12.86 -2.04 10.99
N ASP A 123 13.54 -1.93 9.86
CA ASP A 123 14.57 -2.89 9.49
C ASP A 123 15.73 -2.72 10.47
N ASP A 124 16.22 -3.81 11.08
CA ASP A 124 17.32 -3.77 12.04
C ASP A 124 18.58 -3.12 11.42
N ASP A 125 18.69 -3.15 10.11
CA ASP A 125 19.81 -2.58 9.36
C ASP A 125 19.58 -1.14 8.88
N PHE A 126 18.37 -0.57 8.99
CA PHE A 126 18.07 0.81 8.57
C PHE A 126 17.72 1.74 9.72
N THR A 127 18.59 2.72 9.96
CA THR A 127 18.37 3.77 10.95
C THR A 127 17.78 5.01 10.28
N GLY A 128 16.55 5.38 10.65
CA GLY A 128 15.87 6.52 10.06
C GLY A 128 14.49 6.82 10.63
N THR A 129 13.78 7.71 9.95
CA THR A 129 12.37 8.02 10.22
C THR A 129 11.48 7.30 9.23
N TYR A 130 10.37 6.76 9.69
CA TYR A 130 9.40 6.07 8.86
C TYR A 130 8.07 6.82 8.88
N ARG A 131 7.45 6.96 7.70
CA ARG A 131 6.13 7.58 7.52
C ARG A 131 5.24 6.65 6.72
N ALA A 132 4.04 6.37 7.22
CA ALA A 132 3.08 5.52 6.55
C ALA A 132 1.93 6.34 5.96
N GLU A 133 1.48 5.94 4.78
CA GLU A 133 0.41 6.61 4.04
C GLU A 133 -0.51 5.57 3.39
N LYS A 134 -1.83 5.71 3.57
CA LYS A 134 -2.82 4.92 2.84
C LYS A 134 -2.78 5.29 1.36
N ILE A 135 -2.76 4.29 0.48
CA ILE A 135 -2.76 4.48 -0.98
C ILE A 135 -4.11 4.09 -1.59
N SER A 136 -4.74 3.07 -1.03
CA SER A 136 -6.08 2.64 -1.42
C SER A 136 -6.74 1.87 -0.28
N ASN A 137 -7.94 1.34 -0.50
CA ASN A 137 -8.63 0.49 0.47
C ASN A 137 -7.96 -0.88 0.70
N THR A 138 -6.93 -1.23 -0.08
CA THR A 138 -6.20 -2.50 0.03
C THR A 138 -4.69 -2.31 -0.01
N SER A 139 -4.19 -1.07 0.09
CA SER A 139 -2.76 -0.80 0.03
C SER A 139 -2.36 0.42 0.84
N TYR A 140 -1.17 0.36 1.43
CA TYR A 140 -0.47 1.48 2.03
C TYR A 140 1.01 1.43 1.65
N LYS A 141 1.71 2.55 1.81
CA LYS A 141 3.16 2.62 1.67
C LYS A 141 3.81 3.10 2.96
N VAL A 142 5.07 2.74 3.14
CA VAL A 142 5.97 3.27 4.16
C VAL A 142 7.15 3.91 3.44
N THR A 143 7.39 5.19 3.73
CA THR A 143 8.59 5.91 3.30
C THR A 143 9.55 6.00 4.47
N GLY A 144 10.75 5.42 4.33
CA GLY A 144 11.85 5.57 5.26
C GLY A 144 12.86 6.60 4.74
N THR A 145 13.36 7.50 5.61
CA THR A 145 14.49 8.38 5.30
C THR A 145 15.54 8.24 6.38
N GLY A 146 16.76 7.86 5.98
CA GLY A 146 17.78 7.38 6.91
C GLY A 146 18.99 6.82 6.18
N HIS A 147 19.73 5.93 6.83
CA HIS A 147 20.90 5.25 6.28
C HIS A 147 20.94 3.80 6.74
N PHE A 148 21.61 2.94 5.98
CA PHE A 148 21.87 1.57 6.40
C PHE A 148 23.10 1.55 7.30
N LYS A 149 23.18 0.60 8.23
CA LYS A 149 24.23 0.52 9.26
C LYS A 149 25.65 0.63 8.68
N ASP A 150 25.89 -0.05 7.56
CA ASP A 150 27.20 -0.13 6.91
C ASP A 150 27.35 0.82 5.70
N ASP A 151 26.33 1.65 5.42
CA ASP A 151 26.35 2.64 4.34
C ASP A 151 25.92 4.01 4.87
N PRO A 152 26.86 4.96 5.06
CA PRO A 152 26.56 6.27 5.62
C PRO A 152 25.76 7.17 4.67
N ALA A 153 25.58 6.79 3.40
CA ALA A 153 24.82 7.62 2.48
C ALA A 153 23.32 7.58 2.82
N GLN A 154 22.78 8.79 3.01
CA GLN A 154 21.36 8.97 3.31
C GLN A 154 20.51 8.54 2.10
N ARG A 155 19.49 7.74 2.38
CA ARG A 155 18.55 7.18 1.40
C ARG A 155 17.12 7.44 1.80
N THR A 156 16.28 7.49 0.78
CA THR A 156 14.86 7.30 0.88
C THR A 156 14.51 5.90 0.39
N ILE A 157 13.90 5.11 1.26
CA ILE A 157 13.31 3.83 0.92
C ILE A 157 11.79 3.95 0.86
N VAL A 158 11.17 3.22 -0.05
CA VAL A 158 9.71 3.16 -0.17
C VAL A 158 9.29 1.71 -0.26
N LEU A 159 8.51 1.27 0.74
CA LEU A 159 7.91 -0.06 0.81
C LEU A 159 6.41 0.06 0.55
N THR A 160 5.86 -0.72 -0.36
CA THR A 160 4.42 -0.74 -0.65
C THR A 160 3.83 -2.08 -0.26
N PHE A 161 2.79 -2.05 0.56
CA PHE A 161 2.12 -3.23 1.08
C PHE A 161 0.71 -3.36 0.50
N LYS A 162 0.25 -4.60 0.36
CA LYS A 162 -1.12 -4.95 -0.04
C LYS A 162 -1.75 -5.89 0.97
N ALA A 163 -3.05 -5.73 1.19
CA ALA A 163 -3.82 -6.67 2.00
C ALA A 163 -3.93 -8.01 1.26
N ILE A 164 -3.80 -9.12 2.00
CA ILE A 164 -3.97 -10.50 1.51
C ILE A 164 -5.05 -11.26 2.27
#